data_AF-A0AAU9WHS3-F1
#
_entry.id   AF-A0AAU9WHS3-F1
#
_cell.length_a   1.000
_cell.length_b   1.000
_cell.length_c   1.000
_cell.angle_alpha   90.00
_cell.angle_beta   90.00
_cell.angle_gamma   90.00
#
_symmetry.space_group_name_H-M   'P 1'
#
loop_
_entity.id
_entity.type
_entity.pdbx_description
1 polymer ?
#
loop_
_entity_poly.entity_id
_entity_poly.type
_entity_poly.pdbx_seq_one_letter_code
_entity_poly.pdbx_strand_id
1 'polypeptide(L)'
;MSTEVNPAYGSSLPMVNAKLDLFKTPPTDISTSSYLMVPIQPFTTGTTPIDFQVDAQGDFVDLNRSDFDVELQLSSTDNNNLARTADDTDTMIAPVNNLSHSIFKQINMRLNRTLISEQTDTYHYKAYMETLLHNNRQRR
;
A
#
# COMPACT_ATOMS: atom_id res chain seq x y z
N MET A 1 -19.22 -24.05 -37.00
CA MET A 1 -20.47 -24.68 -36.49
C MET A 1 -21.58 -24.21 -37.42
N SER A 2 -22.12 -25.09 -38.26
CA SER A 2 -23.17 -24.76 -39.23
C SER A 2 -24.50 -24.63 -38.49
N THR A 3 -25.07 -23.43 -38.46
CA THR A 3 -26.39 -23.20 -37.89
C THR A 3 -27.45 -23.51 -38.94
N GLU A 4 -28.15 -24.65 -38.83
CA GLU A 4 -29.39 -24.87 -39.57
C GLU A 4 -30.46 -23.92 -39.02
N VAL A 5 -30.97 -23.03 -39.86
CA VAL A 5 -31.99 -22.04 -39.51
C VAL A 5 -33.35 -22.58 -39.92
N ASN A 6 -34.32 -22.56 -39.00
CA ASN A 6 -35.70 -22.94 -39.24
C ASN A 6 -36.30 -22.13 -40.43
N PRO A 7 -36.90 -22.79 -41.45
CA PRO A 7 -37.37 -22.13 -42.67
C PRO A 7 -38.52 -21.12 -42.48
N ALA A 8 -39.10 -20.99 -41.28
CA ALA A 8 -40.15 -20.00 -40.97
C ALA A 8 -39.67 -18.54 -40.99
N TYR A 9 -38.35 -18.28 -41.05
CA TYR A 9 -37.75 -16.94 -41.02
C TYR A 9 -37.20 -16.53 -42.40
N GLY A 10 -38.02 -16.60 -43.44
CA GLY A 10 -37.61 -16.49 -44.85
C GLY A 10 -37.20 -15.09 -45.36
N SER A 11 -37.14 -14.04 -44.53
CA SER A 11 -36.81 -12.68 -45.01
C SER A 11 -35.94 -11.84 -44.08
N SER A 12 -35.47 -12.38 -42.96
CA SER A 12 -34.62 -11.66 -42.00
C SER A 12 -33.29 -12.37 -41.79
N LEU A 13 -32.21 -11.61 -41.66
CA LEU A 13 -30.91 -12.15 -41.29
C LEU A 13 -30.98 -12.82 -39.90
N PRO A 14 -30.30 -13.96 -39.68
CA PRO A 14 -30.22 -14.57 -38.37
C PRO A 14 -29.55 -13.62 -37.37
N MET A 15 -30.18 -13.39 -36.22
CA MET A 15 -29.64 -12.56 -35.13
C MET A 15 -29.47 -13.43 -33.89
N VAL A 16 -28.27 -13.41 -33.30
CA VAL A 16 -27.99 -14.00 -31.98
C VAL A 16 -28.17 -12.91 -30.94
N ASN A 17 -28.99 -13.17 -29.91
CA ASN A 17 -29.18 -12.22 -28.82
C ASN A 17 -27.90 -12.15 -27.96
N ALA A 18 -27.21 -11.01 -27.99
CA ALA A 18 -25.99 -10.79 -27.20
C ALA A 18 -26.19 -10.97 -25.69
N LYS A 19 -27.43 -10.86 -25.17
CA LYS A 19 -27.75 -11.10 -23.76
C LYS A 19 -27.87 -12.58 -23.39
N LEU A 20 -27.96 -13.48 -24.38
CA LEU A 20 -28.00 -14.94 -24.16
C LEU A 20 -26.60 -15.59 -24.22
N ASP A 21 -25.56 -14.79 -24.48
CA ASP A 21 -24.17 -15.24 -24.50
C ASP A 21 -23.59 -15.27 -23.06
N LEU A 22 -24.01 -16.28 -22.30
CA LEU A 22 -23.73 -16.44 -20.87
C LEU A 22 -22.27 -16.77 -20.54
N PHE A 23 -21.46 -17.13 -21.54
CA PHE A 23 -20.07 -17.56 -21.37
C PHE A 23 -19.07 -16.52 -21.87
N LYS A 24 -19.54 -15.35 -22.29
CA LYS A 24 -18.67 -14.24 -22.66
C LYS A 24 -18.02 -13.64 -21.42
N THR A 25 -16.70 -13.50 -21.45
CA THR A 25 -15.98 -12.78 -20.40
C THR A 25 -16.50 -11.33 -20.33
N PRO A 26 -16.97 -10.87 -19.16
CA PRO A 26 -17.46 -9.50 -19.03
C PRO A 26 -16.33 -8.50 -19.32
N PRO A 27 -16.62 -7.36 -19.97
CA PRO A 27 -15.64 -6.29 -20.12
C PRO A 27 -15.10 -5.86 -18.75
N THR A 28 -13.78 -5.80 -18.61
CA THR A 28 -13.14 -5.24 -17.41
C THR A 28 -12.97 -3.74 -17.62
N ASP A 29 -13.37 -2.96 -16.62
CA ASP A 29 -13.09 -1.52 -16.61
C ASP A 29 -11.59 -1.30 -16.41
N ILE A 30 -10.96 -0.63 -17.37
CA ILE A 30 -9.52 -0.30 -17.37
C ILE A 30 -9.28 1.21 -17.19
N SER A 31 -10.31 1.98 -16.86
CA SER A 31 -10.21 3.45 -16.69
C SER A 31 -9.20 3.86 -15.62
N THR A 32 -8.96 3.02 -14.62
CA THR A 32 -7.95 3.23 -13.55
C THR A 32 -6.73 2.31 -13.67
N SER A 33 -6.49 1.73 -14.85
CA SER A 33 -5.41 0.75 -15.05
C SER A 33 -4.01 1.36 -15.04
N SER A 34 -3.89 2.64 -15.39
CA SER A 34 -2.61 3.37 -15.35
C SER A 34 -2.41 4.04 -14.00
N TYR A 35 -1.19 3.97 -13.48
CA TYR A 35 -0.77 4.70 -12.28
C TYR A 35 0.57 5.39 -12.54
N LEU A 36 0.88 6.39 -11.73
CA LEU A 36 2.18 7.03 -11.66
C LEU A 36 2.55 7.24 -10.19
N MET A 37 3.85 7.18 -9.87
CA MET A 37 4.34 7.40 -8.51
C MET A 37 4.86 8.84 -8.40
N VAL A 38 4.29 9.62 -7.48
CA VAL A 38 4.70 11.02 -7.22
C VAL A 38 5.42 11.09 -5.88
N PRO A 39 6.67 11.54 -5.81
CA PRO A 39 7.32 11.80 -4.53
C PRO A 39 6.71 13.04 -3.87
N ILE A 40 6.26 12.89 -2.63
CA ILE A 40 5.75 14.00 -1.81
C ILE A 40 6.79 14.30 -0.72
N GLN A 41 7.24 15.54 -0.68
CA GLN A 41 8.20 15.99 0.33
C GLN A 41 7.49 16.30 1.65
N PRO A 42 8.15 16.09 2.80
CA PRO A 42 7.65 16.53 4.09
C PRO A 42 7.39 18.04 4.10
N PHE A 43 6.30 18.45 4.74
CA PHE A 43 6.00 19.86 4.99
C PHE A 43 6.83 20.43 6.14
N THR A 44 7.25 19.58 7.08
CA THR A 44 8.07 19.95 8.23
C THR A 44 9.54 19.62 7.99
N THR A 45 10.44 20.40 8.61
CA THR A 45 11.90 20.19 8.54
C THR A 45 12.44 19.34 9.69
N GLY A 46 11.63 19.08 10.72
CA GLY A 46 11.99 18.27 11.88
C GLY A 46 11.54 16.82 11.77
N THR A 47 12.09 15.95 12.62
CA THR A 47 11.77 14.51 12.66
C THR A 47 10.54 14.17 13.51
N THR A 48 10.05 15.12 14.32
CA THR A 48 8.93 14.89 15.24
C THR A 48 8.11 16.18 15.44
N PRO A 49 6.92 16.33 14.81
CA PRO A 49 6.26 15.45 13.84
C PRO A 49 6.75 15.65 12.40
N ILE A 50 6.61 14.61 11.58
CA ILE A 50 6.77 14.67 10.12
C ILE A 50 5.36 14.74 9.51
N ASP A 51 5.04 15.87 8.86
CA ASP A 51 3.73 16.07 8.24
C ASP A 51 3.84 15.98 6.71
N PHE A 52 2.96 15.19 6.11
CA PHE A 52 2.79 15.11 4.65
C PHE A 52 1.43 15.68 4.27
N GLN A 53 1.42 16.59 3.30
CA GLN A 53 0.20 17.15 2.75
C GLN A 53 0.04 16.70 1.30
N VAL A 54 -1.08 16.02 1.03
CA VAL A 54 -1.49 15.67 -0.33
C VAL A 54 -2.64 16.58 -0.69
N ASP A 55 -2.36 17.53 -1.58
CA ASP A 55 -3.39 18.44 -2.08
C ASP A 55 -4.36 17.72 -3.02
N ALA A 56 -5.53 18.31 -3.21
CA ALA A 56 -6.53 17.78 -4.13
C ALA A 56 -5.97 17.76 -5.56
N GLN A 57 -6.03 16.59 -6.19
CA GLN A 57 -5.57 16.35 -7.56
C GLN A 57 -6.74 15.80 -8.40
N GLY A 58 -6.59 15.82 -9.72
CA GLY A 58 -7.57 15.21 -10.64
C GLY A 58 -7.57 13.69 -10.59
N ASP A 59 -6.50 13.09 -10.08
CA ASP A 59 -6.27 11.65 -10.00
C ASP A 59 -6.56 11.10 -8.60
N PHE A 60 -6.88 9.81 -8.52
CA PHE A 60 -7.06 9.10 -7.27
C PHE A 60 -5.73 8.67 -6.66
N VAL A 61 -5.65 8.73 -5.32
CA VAL A 61 -4.50 8.23 -4.55
C VAL A 61 -4.78 6.80 -4.08
N ASP A 62 -3.99 5.84 -4.55
CA ASP A 62 -4.02 4.46 -4.05
C ASP A 62 -3.06 4.29 -2.87
N LEU A 63 -3.60 4.29 -1.66
CA LEU A 63 -2.83 4.12 -0.42
C LEU A 63 -2.21 2.73 -0.28
N ASN A 64 -2.74 1.70 -0.95
CA ASN A 64 -2.17 0.35 -0.89
C ASN A 64 -0.86 0.23 -1.67
N ARG A 65 -0.60 1.18 -2.58
CA ARG A 65 0.62 1.27 -3.40
C ARG A 65 1.47 2.49 -3.03
N SER A 66 1.11 3.16 -1.94
CA SER A 66 1.85 4.30 -1.41
C SER A 66 2.81 3.80 -0.34
N ASP A 67 4.07 4.18 -0.44
CA ASP A 67 5.12 3.79 0.49
C ASP A 67 5.86 5.02 1.02
N PHE A 68 6.40 4.92 2.23
CA PHE A 68 7.29 5.93 2.78
C PHE A 68 8.74 5.53 2.52
N ASP A 69 9.50 6.44 1.91
CA ASP A 69 10.95 6.31 1.84
C ASP A 69 11.56 6.88 3.12
N VAL A 70 12.40 6.08 3.78
CA VAL A 70 12.96 6.39 5.10
C VAL A 70 14.46 6.15 5.08
N GLU A 71 15.22 7.23 5.21
CA GLU A 71 16.67 7.18 5.41
C GLU A 71 17.00 7.21 6.91
N LEU A 72 17.76 6.23 7.37
CA LEU A 72 18.13 6.06 8.78
C LEU A 72 19.64 6.03 8.95
N GLN A 73 20.15 6.81 9.91
CA GLN A 73 21.54 6.75 10.33
C GLN A 73 21.63 6.22 11.76
N LEU A 74 22.43 5.17 11.97
CA LEU A 74 22.77 4.67 13.29
C LEU A 74 24.05 5.35 13.76
N SER A 75 24.02 5.99 14.93
CA SER A 75 25.17 6.65 15.54
C SER A 75 25.36 6.19 16.99
N SER A 76 26.60 5.88 17.37
CA SER A 76 26.98 5.65 18.78
C SER A 76 27.34 6.98 19.44
N THR A 77 26.98 7.14 20.71
CA THR A 77 27.26 8.37 21.50
C THR A 77 28.75 8.68 21.61
N ASP A 78 29.60 7.66 21.57
CA ASP A 78 31.04 7.80 21.81
C ASP A 78 31.90 7.72 20.53
N ASN A 79 31.29 7.81 19.33
CA ASN A 79 31.97 7.50 18.05
C ASN A 79 32.62 6.10 18.01
N ASN A 80 32.22 5.21 18.92
CA ASN A 80 32.74 3.85 18.96
C ASN A 80 32.32 3.08 17.69
N ASN A 81 33.19 2.15 17.29
CA ASN A 81 32.98 1.33 16.11
C ASN A 81 31.68 0.54 16.26
N LEU A 82 30.75 0.72 15.33
CA LEU A 82 29.50 -0.03 15.28
C LEU A 82 29.71 -1.49 14.81
N ALA A 83 30.94 -1.83 14.41
CA ALA A 83 31.31 -3.13 13.89
C ALA A 83 31.58 -4.15 15.01
N ARG A 84 31.14 -5.38 14.75
CA ARG A 84 31.25 -6.53 15.64
C ARG A 84 32.71 -6.95 15.87
N THR A 85 33.24 -6.73 17.06
CA THR A 85 34.43 -7.42 17.59
C THR A 85 33.99 -8.53 18.54
N ALA A 86 34.70 -9.66 18.55
CA ALA A 86 34.30 -10.87 19.29
C ALA A 86 34.25 -10.68 20.82
N ASP A 87 34.87 -9.62 21.34
CA ASP A 87 34.94 -9.28 22.77
C ASP A 87 33.94 -8.19 23.21
N ASP A 88 33.13 -7.63 22.30
CA ASP A 88 32.33 -6.42 22.52
C ASP A 88 30.81 -6.72 22.54
N THR A 89 30.39 -7.67 23.36
CA THR A 89 28.96 -8.05 23.45
C THR A 89 28.07 -6.98 24.08
N ASP A 90 28.63 -6.09 24.92
CA ASP A 90 27.88 -5.04 25.63
C ASP A 90 27.69 -3.74 24.83
N THR A 91 28.40 -3.57 23.71
CA THR A 91 28.36 -2.36 22.86
C THR A 91 27.60 -2.58 21.54
N MET A 92 26.97 -3.74 21.37
CA MET A 92 26.28 -4.12 20.13
C MET A 92 24.96 -3.36 19.94
N ILE A 93 24.86 -2.61 18.84
CA ILE A 93 23.61 -2.00 18.39
C ILE A 93 22.99 -2.90 17.32
N ALA A 94 21.79 -3.41 17.58
CA ALA A 94 21.01 -4.20 16.64
C ALA A 94 19.59 -3.60 16.49
N PRO A 95 19.00 -3.64 15.29
CA PRO A 95 17.63 -3.20 15.10
C PRO A 95 16.65 -4.13 15.82
N VAL A 96 15.54 -3.57 16.28
CA VAL A 96 14.42 -4.34 16.80
C VAL A 96 13.69 -5.05 15.65
N ASN A 97 13.07 -6.20 15.95
CA ASN A 97 12.16 -6.86 15.01
C ASN A 97 11.05 -5.89 14.58
N ASN A 98 10.68 -5.92 13.31
CA ASN A 98 9.70 -5.02 12.72
C ASN A 98 10.09 -3.52 12.80
N LEU A 99 11.38 -3.24 12.62
CA LEU A 99 12.00 -1.91 12.73
C LEU A 99 11.18 -0.79 12.06
N SER A 100 10.68 -1.02 10.84
CA SER A 100 9.90 -0.03 10.07
C SER A 100 8.69 0.49 10.83
N HIS A 101 8.01 -0.38 11.59
CA HIS A 101 6.87 0.01 12.41
C HIS A 101 7.27 0.45 13.81
N SER A 102 8.40 -0.02 14.33
CA SER A 102 8.89 0.35 15.66
C SER A 102 9.41 1.78 15.77
N ILE A 103 9.83 2.39 14.67
CA ILE A 103 10.35 3.76 14.65
C ILE A 103 9.22 4.80 14.89
N PHE A 104 7.98 4.48 14.52
CA PHE A 104 6.86 5.41 14.63
C PHE A 104 6.05 5.18 15.91
N LYS A 105 5.98 6.21 16.76
CA LYS A 105 5.13 6.17 17.97
C LYS A 105 3.64 6.22 17.63
N GLN A 106 3.29 7.05 16.64
CA GLN A 106 1.92 7.34 16.23
C GLN A 106 1.90 7.80 14.76
N ILE A 107 0.91 7.35 14.00
CA ILE A 107 0.63 7.82 12.63
C ILE A 107 -0.78 8.41 12.60
N ASN A 108 -0.89 9.69 12.27
CA ASN A 108 -2.17 10.39 12.19
C ASN A 108 -2.56 10.64 10.74
N MET A 109 -3.74 10.18 10.34
CA MET A 109 -4.29 10.40 9.02
C MET A 109 -5.55 11.28 9.12
N ARG A 110 -5.58 12.34 8.32
CA ARG A 110 -6.73 13.26 8.24
C ARG A 110 -7.24 13.29 6.82
N LEU A 111 -8.56 13.18 6.66
CA LEU A 111 -9.25 13.39 5.40
C LEU A 111 -10.12 14.64 5.52
N ASN A 112 -9.89 15.63 4.66
CA ASN A 112 -10.61 16.91 4.70
C ASN A 112 -10.67 17.55 6.11
N ARG A 113 -9.51 17.58 6.79
CA ARG A 113 -9.33 18.05 8.18
C ARG A 113 -9.97 17.19 9.28
N THR A 114 -10.76 16.18 8.92
CA THR A 114 -11.31 15.20 9.87
C THR A 114 -10.29 14.11 10.14
N LEU A 115 -9.99 13.86 11.41
CA LEU A 115 -9.14 12.75 11.82
C LEU A 115 -9.87 11.42 11.57
N ILE A 116 -9.22 10.51 10.84
CA ILE A 116 -9.76 9.17 10.52
C ILE A 116 -8.94 8.03 11.13
N SER A 117 -7.76 8.32 11.68
CA SER A 117 -6.94 7.36 12.41
C SER A 117 -7.14 7.47 13.92
N GLU A 118 -6.78 6.42 14.62
CA GLU A 118 -6.70 6.44 16.08
C GLU A 118 -5.52 7.30 16.53
N GLN A 119 -5.76 8.19 17.50
CA GLN A 119 -4.74 9.05 18.08
C GLN A 119 -4.22 8.42 19.38
N THR A 120 -3.52 7.30 19.25
CA THR A 120 -2.91 6.58 20.37
C THR A 120 -1.42 6.38 20.15
N ASP A 121 -0.67 6.41 21.25
CA ASP A 121 0.79 6.19 21.29
C ASP A 121 1.17 4.70 21.14
N THR A 122 0.31 3.89 20.53
CA THR A 122 0.39 2.42 20.52
C THR A 122 0.52 1.83 19.12
N TYR A 123 0.83 2.67 18.11
CA TYR A 123 0.92 2.25 16.71
C TYR A 123 1.85 1.03 16.53
N HIS A 124 3.05 1.09 17.10
CA HIS A 124 4.05 0.02 17.00
C HIS A 124 3.55 -1.32 17.56
N TYR A 125 2.76 -1.31 18.64
CA TYR A 125 2.14 -2.53 19.17
C TYR A 125 1.06 -3.08 18.24
N LYS A 126 0.19 -2.19 17.73
CA LYS A 126 -0.88 -2.56 16.79
C LYS A 126 -0.29 -3.19 15.52
N ALA A 127 0.70 -2.53 14.91
CA ALA A 127 1.37 -3.01 13.72
C ALA A 127 2.08 -4.35 13.94
N TYR A 128 2.72 -4.55 15.10
CA TYR A 128 3.32 -5.83 15.45
C TYR A 128 2.28 -6.96 15.52
N MET A 129 1.15 -6.73 16.18
CA MET A 129 0.07 -7.71 16.27
C MET A 129 -0.56 -7.99 14.90
N GLU A 130 -0.80 -6.96 14.10
CA GLU A 130 -1.29 -7.11 12.72
C GLU A 130 -0.31 -7.92 11.87
N THR A 131 1.00 -7.67 12.00
CA THR A 131 2.03 -8.42 11.26
C THR A 131 2.04 -9.89 11.63
N LEU A 132 1.82 -10.24 12.90
CA LEU A 132 1.75 -11.63 13.36
C LEU A 132 0.47 -12.33 12.92
N LEU A 133 -0.67 -11.64 13.03
CA LEU A 133 -2.00 -12.22 12.76
C LEU A 133 -2.30 -12.33 11.26
N HIS A 134 -1.81 -11.37 10.46
CA HIS A 134 -2.00 -11.34 9.01
C HIS A 134 -0.83 -11.97 8.24
N ASN A 135 0.07 -12.70 8.91
CA ASN A 135 1.19 -13.42 8.30
C ASN A 135 0.79 -14.72 7.58
N ASN A 136 -0.35 -14.74 6.91
CA ASN A 136 -0.78 -15.88 6.12
C ASN A 136 -0.14 -15.80 4.73
N ARG A 137 1.18 -16.12 4.66
CA ARG A 137 2.05 -16.61 3.55
C ARG A 137 1.75 -16.26 2.07
N GLN A 138 0.86 -15.33 1.76
CA GLN A 138 0.32 -15.08 0.41
C GLN A 138 0.29 -13.57 0.15
N ARG A 139 1.45 -12.90 0.29
CA ARG A 139 1.69 -11.61 -0.38
C ARG A 139 3.13 -11.64 -0.88
N ARG A 140 3.27 -11.84 -2.19
CA ARG A 140 4.48 -11.63 -2.98
C ARG A 140 4.28 -10.36 -3.79
#